data_AF-R7IWT2-F1
#
_entry.id   AF-R7IWT2-F1
#
_cell.length_a   1.000
_cell.length_b   1.000
_cell.length_c   1.000
_cell.angle_alpha   90.00
_cell.angle_beta   90.00
_cell.angle_gamma   90.00
#
_symmetry.space_group_name_H-M   'P 1'
#
loop_
_entity.id
_entity.type
_entity.pdbx_description
1 polymer ?
#
loop_
_entity_poly.entity_id
_entity_poly.type
_entity_poly.pdbx_seq_one_letter_code
_entity_poly.pdbx_strand_id
1 'polypeptide(L)'
;MGELIIQDKIIISEIEKVLDIIYKASGRRADAGLIKKFICNEKATKFYIDEKLGSSVEEQKDSRYVWLDTGYLDTKERPLMVCLYKNGNVYIGNYTGTFRSLADYVKNYNKKTPVTEQNYRRFLDKYNRKIQDRKLKYIGYEDVQASDPEEQDSCDSEMARKIKALNFIFEAVEESSPEDSAEENLKEEAEELITEEIITRQQNEEEEITIGLLMDKIQGMEAYISELLEIISKNEKQSESVIRELTKKNEEYHETILHIRDFKQQEEEQALAREQQKNEEEGKRGHELLKGNQKILVLGDAGITLEIMQAIAKKEYGFAKNDIEFQVDYKKIVGVSKRVHSSNRYAAMILGKCPHKVANLGSWSSIIAEFEQAGYQGKTVAARSESGELKITKGSFRNALEEIYQKLSNQSEN
;
A
#
# COMPACT_ATOMS: atom_id res chain seq x y z
N MET A 1 -10.49 -8.35 20.05
CA MET A 1 -10.02 -7.34 19.08
C MET A 1 -8.59 -7.03 19.46
N GLY A 2 -7.63 -7.33 18.60
CA GLY A 2 -6.22 -7.23 18.93
C GLY A 2 -5.71 -5.80 18.90
N GLU A 3 -4.65 -5.56 19.65
CA GLU A 3 -3.91 -4.29 19.66
C GLU A 3 -2.47 -4.57 19.23
N LEU A 4 -1.88 -3.64 18.49
CA LEU A 4 -0.46 -3.68 18.14
C LEU A 4 0.23 -2.47 18.78
N ILE A 5 1.01 -2.75 19.82
CA ILE A 5 1.84 -1.75 20.48
C ILE A 5 3.11 -1.55 19.64
N ILE A 6 3.26 -0.36 19.07
CA ILE A 6 4.43 0.02 18.29
C ILE A 6 5.57 0.41 19.24
N GLN A 7 5.29 1.34 20.15
CA GLN A 7 6.15 1.85 21.22
C GLN A 7 5.24 2.31 22.37
N ASP A 8 5.76 2.50 23.61
CA ASP A 8 5.00 2.74 24.86
C ASP A 8 3.72 3.60 24.73
N LYS A 9 3.76 4.66 23.92
CA LYS A 9 2.67 5.63 23.76
C LYS A 9 1.96 5.57 22.39
N ILE A 10 2.24 4.57 21.55
CA ILE A 10 1.75 4.48 20.17
C ILE A 10 1.12 3.09 19.97
N ILE A 11 -0.20 3.06 19.91
CA ILE A 11 -1.00 1.83 19.87
C ILE A 11 -1.90 1.84 18.64
N ILE A 12 -1.79 0.82 17.80
CA ILE A 12 -2.78 0.57 16.75
C ILE A 12 -3.86 -0.33 17.35
N SER A 13 -5.06 0.21 17.55
CA SER A 13 -6.21 -0.56 18.04
C SER A 13 -6.82 -1.38 16.91
N GLU A 14 -7.49 -2.49 17.22
CA GLU A 14 -8.21 -3.31 16.22
C GLU A 14 -7.34 -3.64 14.99
N ILE A 15 -6.13 -4.16 15.24
CA ILE A 15 -5.12 -4.40 14.20
C ILE A 15 -5.66 -5.23 13.04
N GLU A 16 -6.58 -6.16 13.30
CA GLU A 16 -7.18 -7.00 12.27
C GLU A 16 -7.96 -6.18 11.23
N LYS A 17 -8.62 -5.09 11.65
CA LYS A 17 -9.29 -4.16 10.72
C LYS A 17 -8.30 -3.41 9.85
N VAL A 18 -7.16 -3.02 10.43
CA VAL A 18 -6.09 -2.34 9.69
C VAL A 18 -5.52 -3.27 8.62
N LEU A 19 -5.23 -4.53 8.97
CA LEU A 19 -4.74 -5.54 8.04
C LEU A 19 -5.76 -5.80 6.91
N ASP A 20 -7.05 -5.90 7.22
CA ASP A 20 -8.12 -6.06 6.21
C ASP A 20 -8.21 -4.85 5.26
N ILE A 21 -8.09 -3.62 5.77
CA ILE A 21 -8.07 -2.41 4.94
C ILE A 21 -6.84 -2.40 4.03
N ILE A 22 -5.66 -2.75 4.55
CA ILE A 22 -4.43 -2.84 3.75
C ILE A 22 -4.59 -3.90 2.67
N TYR A 23 -5.13 -5.08 3.00
CA TYR A 23 -5.41 -6.14 2.03
C TYR A 23 -6.33 -5.65 0.91
N LYS A 24 -7.45 -5.02 1.27
CA LYS A 24 -8.41 -4.48 0.29
C LYS A 24 -7.81 -3.39 -0.60
N ALA A 25 -6.92 -2.57 -0.06
CA ALA A 25 -6.31 -1.46 -0.80
C ALA A 25 -5.11 -1.88 -1.67
N SER A 26 -4.31 -2.83 -1.20
CA SER A 26 -3.06 -3.26 -1.84
C SER A 26 -3.20 -4.55 -2.66
N GLY A 27 -4.22 -5.37 -2.39
CA GLY A 27 -4.33 -6.73 -2.91
C GLY A 27 -3.36 -7.72 -2.27
N ARG A 28 -2.58 -7.31 -1.25
CA ARG A 28 -1.55 -8.13 -0.60
C ARG A 28 -1.91 -8.40 0.84
N ARG A 29 -1.68 -9.64 1.31
CA ARG A 29 -1.80 -9.94 2.74
C ARG A 29 -0.77 -9.11 3.51
N ALA A 30 -1.22 -8.53 4.62
CA ALA A 30 -0.37 -7.73 5.49
C ALA A 30 -0.15 -8.46 6.81
N ASP A 31 1.06 -8.38 7.34
CA ASP A 31 1.42 -8.94 8.64
C ASP A 31 1.67 -7.83 9.67
N ALA A 32 1.11 -7.99 10.86
CA ALA A 32 1.23 -7.02 11.94
C ALA A 32 2.68 -6.94 12.47
N GLY A 33 3.40 -8.07 12.51
CA GLY A 33 4.80 -8.14 12.91
C GLY A 33 5.71 -7.38 11.95
N LEU A 34 5.52 -7.56 10.64
CA LEU A 34 6.25 -6.84 9.59
C LEU A 34 5.99 -5.34 9.65
N ILE A 35 4.73 -4.91 9.79
CA ILE A 35 4.38 -3.48 9.96
C ILE A 35 5.12 -2.89 11.17
N LYS A 36 5.10 -3.59 12.31
CA LYS A 36 5.80 -3.14 13.52
C LYS A 36 7.31 -3.06 13.30
N LYS A 37 7.94 -4.10 12.73
CA LYS A 37 9.37 -4.12 12.42
C LYS A 37 9.75 -2.96 11.49
N PHE A 38 8.98 -2.73 10.43
CA PHE A 38 9.19 -1.64 9.50
C PHE A 38 9.15 -0.27 10.21
N ILE A 39 8.08 -0.01 10.97
CA ILE A 39 7.92 1.27 11.68
C ILE A 39 9.03 1.51 12.71
N CYS A 40 9.53 0.46 13.38
CA CYS A 40 10.55 0.59 14.41
C CYS A 40 11.98 0.67 13.85
N ASN A 41 12.25 0.04 12.71
CA ASN A 41 13.62 -0.08 12.19
C ASN A 41 13.93 0.93 11.07
N GLU A 42 12.91 1.35 10.30
CA GLU A 42 13.11 2.31 9.21
C GLU A 42 12.97 3.76 9.67
N LYS A 43 13.71 4.64 9.00
CA LYS A 43 13.68 6.07 9.27
C LYS A 43 12.40 6.71 8.75
N ALA A 44 11.96 7.77 9.41
CA ALA A 44 10.86 8.62 8.96
C ALA A 44 9.55 7.87 8.68
N THR A 45 9.19 6.92 9.54
CA THR A 45 7.93 6.17 9.50
C THR A 45 6.83 6.76 10.38
N LYS A 46 7.16 7.81 11.17
CA LYS A 46 6.26 8.46 12.13
C LYS A 46 6.21 9.95 11.85
N PHE A 47 5.00 10.47 11.70
CA PHE A 47 4.77 11.90 11.47
C PHE A 47 3.69 12.42 12.42
N TYR A 48 4.04 13.40 13.24
CA TYR A 48 3.11 14.07 14.15
C TYR A 48 2.41 15.19 13.42
N ILE A 49 1.09 15.25 13.52
CA ILE A 49 0.23 16.14 12.74
C ILE A 49 -0.67 16.98 13.66
N ASP A 50 -0.71 18.29 13.43
CA ASP A 50 -1.61 19.23 14.12
C ASP A 50 -3.01 19.34 13.44
N GLU A 51 -3.93 20.12 14.01
CA GLU A 51 -5.29 20.33 13.48
C GLU A 51 -5.33 20.99 12.08
N LYS A 52 -4.24 21.66 11.69
CA LYS A 52 -4.05 22.37 10.43
C LYS A 52 -3.16 21.61 9.44
N LEU A 53 -2.92 20.31 9.67
CA LEU A 53 -2.02 19.46 8.88
C LEU A 53 -0.54 19.87 8.91
N GLY A 54 -0.14 20.74 9.84
CA GLY A 54 1.27 20.98 10.13
C GLY A 54 1.90 19.67 10.61
N SER A 55 3.05 19.31 10.03
CA SER A 55 3.71 18.03 10.31
C SER A 55 5.05 18.22 11.00
N SER A 56 5.44 17.28 11.85
CA SER A 56 6.78 17.16 12.45
C SER A 56 7.19 15.69 12.54
N VAL A 57 8.50 15.44 12.69
CA VAL A 57 9.05 14.10 12.96
C VAL A 57 9.04 13.79 14.46
N GLU A 58 8.98 14.83 15.28
CA GLU A 58 8.94 14.75 16.74
C GLU A 58 7.64 15.33 17.28
N GLU A 59 7.16 14.80 18.39
CA GLU A 59 5.93 15.26 19.04
C GLU A 59 6.05 16.73 19.43
N GLN A 60 5.08 17.53 18.99
CA GLN A 60 4.95 18.94 19.36
C GLN A 60 3.77 19.12 20.32
N LYS A 61 3.75 20.23 21.06
CA LYS A 61 2.69 20.53 22.03
C LYS A 61 1.27 20.53 21.40
N ASP A 62 1.16 20.94 20.15
CA ASP A 62 -0.07 21.01 19.36
C ASP A 62 -0.33 19.77 18.49
N SER A 63 0.52 18.73 18.58
CA SER A 63 0.33 17.48 17.85
C SER A 63 -0.94 16.77 18.31
N ARG A 64 -1.88 16.56 17.39
CA ARG A 64 -3.16 15.88 17.63
C ARG A 64 -3.18 14.46 17.12
N TYR A 65 -2.44 14.19 16.06
CA TYR A 65 -2.40 12.89 15.41
C TYR A 65 -0.97 12.42 15.23
N VAL A 66 -0.81 11.11 15.10
CA VAL A 66 0.39 10.46 14.55
C VAL A 66 -0.03 9.66 13.34
N TRP A 67 0.61 9.91 12.21
CA TRP A 67 0.50 9.08 11.02
C TRP A 67 1.69 8.15 10.97
N LEU A 68 1.40 6.85 10.96
CA LEU A 68 2.37 5.76 10.86
C LEU A 68 2.39 5.23 9.45
N ASP A 69 3.57 5.15 8.85
CA ASP A 69 3.78 4.51 7.56
C ASP A 69 3.84 3.00 7.72
N THR A 70 2.89 2.28 7.10
CA THR A 70 2.82 0.83 7.23
C THR A 70 3.87 0.11 6.39
N GLY A 71 4.52 0.81 5.45
CA GLY A 71 5.40 0.21 4.45
C GLY A 71 4.64 -0.42 3.28
N TYR A 72 3.31 -0.51 3.34
CA TYR A 72 2.49 -1.03 2.24
C TYR A 72 2.04 0.08 1.29
N LEU A 73 1.91 -0.30 0.03
CA LEU A 73 1.37 0.53 -1.04
C LEU A 73 0.01 0.00 -1.48
N ASP A 74 -0.89 0.90 -1.86
CA ASP A 74 -2.12 0.52 -2.56
C ASP A 74 -1.84 0.07 -4.01
N THR A 75 -2.87 -0.37 -4.73
CA THR A 75 -2.77 -0.81 -6.15
C THR A 75 -2.33 0.30 -7.12
N LYS A 76 -2.23 1.55 -6.68
CA LYS A 76 -1.72 2.69 -7.46
C LYS A 76 -0.35 3.16 -6.94
N GLU A 77 0.35 2.32 -6.19
CA GLU A 77 1.66 2.59 -5.61
C GLU A 77 1.66 3.76 -4.61
N ARG A 78 0.53 4.03 -3.96
CA ARG A 78 0.43 5.11 -2.95
C ARG A 78 0.61 4.55 -1.54
N PRO A 79 1.45 5.19 -0.70
CA PRO A 79 1.67 4.74 0.67
C PRO A 79 0.39 4.70 1.50
N LEU A 80 0.24 3.61 2.25
CA LEU A 80 -0.84 3.39 3.21
C LEU A 80 -0.35 3.71 4.62
N MET A 81 -1.08 4.60 5.27
CA MET A 81 -0.75 5.12 6.59
C MET A 81 -1.85 4.73 7.59
N VAL A 82 -1.48 4.57 8.85
CA VAL A 82 -2.43 4.47 9.98
C VAL A 82 -2.42 5.78 10.75
N CYS A 83 -3.58 6.39 10.93
CA CYS A 83 -3.78 7.60 11.72
C CYS A 83 -4.25 7.24 13.13
N LEU A 84 -3.48 7.70 14.10
CA LEU A 84 -3.75 7.57 15.53
C LEU A 84 -4.06 8.96 16.10
N TYR A 85 -5.06 9.07 16.96
CA TYR A 85 -5.39 10.32 17.64
C TYR A 85 -4.79 10.35 19.04
N LYS A 86 -4.42 11.54 19.51
CA LYS A 86 -3.91 11.74 20.86
C LYS A 86 -5.04 11.65 21.88
N ASN A 87 -4.95 10.67 22.79
CA ASN A 87 -5.79 10.50 23.95
C ASN A 87 -4.93 10.57 25.22
N GLY A 88 -4.94 11.73 25.89
CA GLY A 88 -4.02 12.00 27.00
C GLY A 88 -2.56 11.94 26.54
N ASN A 89 -1.79 11.01 27.12
CA ASN A 89 -0.37 10.80 26.81
C ASN A 89 -0.13 9.66 25.81
N VAL A 90 -1.19 9.09 25.22
CA VAL A 90 -1.11 7.96 24.30
C VAL A 90 -1.74 8.33 22.96
N TYR A 91 -1.15 7.86 21.87
CA TYR A 91 -1.72 7.87 20.53
C TYR A 91 -2.36 6.52 20.26
N ILE A 92 -3.67 6.50 20.00
CA ILE A 92 -4.42 5.29 19.73
C ILE A 92 -5.37 5.47 18.54
N GLY A 93 -5.63 4.42 17.77
CA GLY A 93 -6.54 4.44 16.64
C GLY A 93 -6.22 3.39 15.58
N ASN A 94 -7.00 3.42 14.51
CA ASN A 94 -6.95 2.41 13.43
C ASN A 94 -7.36 2.95 12.06
N TYR A 95 -7.54 4.26 11.92
CA TYR A 95 -8.01 4.83 10.67
C TYR A 95 -6.91 4.75 9.61
N THR A 96 -7.12 3.92 8.60
CA THR A 96 -6.08 3.54 7.64
C THR A 96 -6.41 4.05 6.25
N GLY A 97 -5.42 4.59 5.55
CA GLY A 97 -5.57 5.02 4.16
C GLY A 97 -4.38 5.80 3.62
N THR A 98 -4.52 6.32 2.41
CA THR A 98 -3.53 7.19 1.76
C THR A 98 -3.39 8.55 2.46
N PHE A 99 -2.32 9.28 2.17
CA PHE A 99 -2.15 10.67 2.62
C PHE A 99 -3.35 11.56 2.35
N ARG A 100 -3.97 11.42 1.17
CA ARG A 100 -5.10 12.25 0.78
C ARG A 100 -6.34 11.94 1.62
N SER A 101 -6.65 10.66 1.82
CA SER A 101 -7.78 10.26 2.67
C SER A 101 -7.58 10.68 4.13
N LEU A 102 -6.37 10.55 4.67
CA LEU A 102 -6.06 11.04 6.02
C LEU A 102 -6.16 12.57 6.12
N ALA A 103 -5.65 13.29 5.11
CA ALA A 103 -5.74 14.74 5.06
C ALA A 103 -7.20 15.21 4.97
N ASP A 104 -8.02 14.54 4.16
CA ASP A 104 -9.44 14.85 4.03
C ASP A 104 -10.21 14.52 5.33
N TYR A 105 -9.82 13.46 6.05
CA TYR A 105 -10.31 13.19 7.40
C TYR A 105 -10.02 14.37 8.33
N VAL A 106 -8.75 14.79 8.47
CA VAL A 106 -8.38 15.95 9.33
C VAL A 106 -9.13 17.23 8.90
N LYS A 107 -9.25 17.49 7.59
CA LYS A 107 -9.97 18.65 7.04
C LYS A 107 -11.48 18.63 7.24
N ASN A 108 -12.09 17.46 7.45
CA ASN A 108 -13.52 17.33 7.69
C ASN A 108 -13.86 17.49 9.17
N TYR A 109 -12.97 17.07 10.07
CA TYR A 109 -13.13 17.25 11.51
C TYR A 109 -12.73 18.66 12.00
N ASN A 110 -11.80 19.32 11.29
CA ASN A 110 -11.34 20.68 11.61
C ASN A 110 -11.85 21.72 10.60
N LYS A 111 -11.91 23.00 10.99
CA LYS A 111 -12.32 24.07 10.05
C LYS A 111 -11.34 24.16 8.88
N LYS A 112 -11.84 24.01 7.65
CA LYS A 112 -11.04 24.20 6.43
C LYS A 112 -10.48 25.61 6.39
N THR A 113 -9.16 25.72 6.34
CA THR A 113 -8.44 26.99 6.11
C THR A 113 -7.48 26.84 4.93
N PRO A 114 -7.18 27.92 4.19
CA PRO A 114 -6.22 27.88 3.07
C PRO A 114 -4.84 27.30 3.46
N VAL A 115 -4.46 27.45 4.73
CA VAL A 115 -3.20 26.94 5.31
C VAL A 115 -3.14 25.40 5.28
N THR A 116 -4.28 24.71 5.40
CA THR A 116 -4.31 23.23 5.42
C THR A 116 -3.82 22.59 4.12
N GLU A 117 -4.12 23.19 2.97
CA GLU A 117 -3.66 22.65 1.67
C GLU A 117 -2.16 22.93 1.46
N GLN A 118 -1.68 24.10 1.90
CA GLN A 118 -0.26 24.42 1.87
C GLN A 118 0.54 23.46 2.78
N ASN A 119 0.05 23.21 3.99
CA ASN A 119 0.66 22.27 4.92
C ASN A 119 0.64 20.84 4.42
N TYR A 120 -0.44 20.42 3.75
CA TYR A 120 -0.51 19.11 3.09
C TYR A 120 0.58 18.93 2.03
N ARG A 121 0.78 19.93 1.15
CA ARG A 121 1.86 19.89 0.15
C ARG A 121 3.24 19.82 0.79
N ARG A 122 3.49 20.66 1.81
CA ARG A 122 4.74 20.63 2.58
C ARG A 122 4.99 19.28 3.25
N PHE A 123 3.93 18.62 3.72
CA PHE A 123 4.02 17.27 4.27
C PHE A 123 4.45 16.26 3.19
N LEU A 124 3.85 16.30 1.99
CA LEU A 124 4.24 15.41 0.89
C LEU A 124 5.71 15.60 0.51
N ASP A 125 6.16 16.84 0.36
CA ASP A 125 7.56 17.15 0.04
C ASP A 125 8.50 16.63 1.13
N LYS A 126 8.12 16.83 2.40
CA LYS A 126 8.88 16.34 3.56
C LYS A 126 8.96 14.82 3.56
N TYR A 127 7.85 14.13 3.35
CA TYR A 127 7.78 12.67 3.28
C TYR A 127 8.69 12.15 2.16
N ASN A 128 8.49 12.61 0.93
CA ASN A 128 9.24 12.15 -0.25
C ASN A 128 10.75 12.33 -0.11
N ARG A 129 11.19 13.44 0.51
CA ARG A 129 12.60 13.67 0.80
C ARG A 129 13.13 12.72 1.88
N LYS A 130 12.38 12.55 2.97
CA LYS A 130 12.83 11.78 4.14
C LYS A 130 12.90 10.28 3.88
N ILE A 131 12.06 9.74 2.99
CA ILE A 131 12.06 8.31 2.69
C ILE A 131 13.24 7.87 1.80
N GLN A 132 13.98 8.80 1.18
CA GLN A 132 15.17 8.45 0.40
C GLN A 132 16.30 7.86 1.27
N ASP A 133 16.31 8.20 2.57
CA ASP A 133 17.33 7.74 3.52
C ASP A 133 17.03 6.36 4.15
N ARG A 134 15.95 5.70 3.71
CA ARG A 134 15.53 4.37 4.21
C ARG A 134 16.36 3.27 3.57
N LYS A 135 16.59 2.18 4.33
CA LYS A 135 17.19 0.95 3.78
C LYS A 135 16.13 0.20 2.97
N LEU A 136 14.97 -0.03 3.60
CA LEU A 136 13.78 -0.56 2.93
C LEU A 136 12.76 0.56 2.73
N LYS A 137 12.49 0.94 1.47
CA LYS A 137 11.50 2.00 1.17
C LYS A 137 10.08 1.56 1.49
N TYR A 138 9.74 0.33 1.10
CA TYR A 138 8.42 -0.30 1.22
C TYR A 138 8.58 -1.80 1.43
N ILE A 139 7.59 -2.44 2.06
CA ILE A 139 7.54 -3.90 2.23
C ILE A 139 7.22 -4.54 0.87
N GLY A 140 8.15 -5.37 0.39
CA GLY A 140 8.07 -6.08 -0.89
C GLY A 140 7.09 -7.26 -0.86
N TYR A 141 6.90 -7.91 -2.00
CA TYR A 141 6.08 -9.13 -2.10
C TYR A 141 6.79 -10.34 -1.45
N GLU A 142 8.12 -10.42 -1.61
CA GLU A 142 8.98 -11.48 -1.08
C GLU A 142 9.06 -11.44 0.46
N ASP A 143 9.08 -10.25 1.06
CA ASP A 143 9.07 -10.06 2.52
C ASP A 143 7.82 -10.64 3.21
N VAL A 144 6.70 -10.72 2.47
CA VAL A 144 5.43 -11.27 2.96
C VAL A 144 5.41 -12.81 2.87
N GLN A 145 6.08 -13.41 1.89
CA GLN A 145 6.17 -14.88 1.76
C GLN A 145 7.08 -15.50 2.82
N ALA A 146 8.15 -14.81 3.23
CA ALA A 146 8.99 -15.20 4.37
C ALA A 146 8.26 -15.10 5.73
N SER A 147 6.99 -14.69 5.75
CA SER A 147 6.17 -14.56 6.96
C SER A 147 5.00 -15.54 7.03
N ASP A 148 4.91 -16.51 6.10
CA ASP A 148 3.90 -17.57 6.18
C ASP A 148 4.11 -18.45 7.44
N PRO A 149 3.02 -18.92 8.09
CA PRO A 149 3.10 -19.55 9.42
C PRO A 149 3.75 -20.94 9.44
N GLU A 150 4.02 -21.54 8.28
CA GLU A 150 4.67 -22.85 8.20
C GLU A 150 6.18 -22.79 8.51
N GLU A 151 6.77 -21.60 8.63
CA GLU A 151 8.15 -21.40 9.11
C GLU A 151 8.24 -20.82 10.53
N GLN A 152 7.12 -20.73 11.27
CA GLN A 152 7.13 -20.17 12.64
C GLN A 152 7.65 -21.11 13.74
N ASP A 153 8.12 -22.31 13.41
CA ASP A 153 8.78 -23.22 14.39
C ASP A 153 10.30 -23.35 14.20
N SER A 154 10.92 -22.56 13.33
CA SER A 154 12.36 -22.70 12.98
C SER A 154 13.26 -21.57 13.49
N CYS A 155 12.90 -20.90 14.59
CA CYS A 155 13.83 -19.99 15.29
C CYS A 155 14.34 -20.54 16.64
N ASP A 156 13.98 -21.76 17.01
CA ASP A 156 14.80 -22.57 17.91
C ASP A 156 15.66 -23.47 17.03
N SER A 157 16.80 -22.95 16.56
CA SER A 157 17.80 -23.79 15.92
C SER A 157 18.05 -25.00 16.83
N GLU A 158 17.95 -26.20 16.27
CA GLU A 158 18.29 -27.47 16.93
C GLU A 158 19.70 -27.39 17.57
N MET A 159 20.56 -26.52 17.02
CA MET A 159 21.86 -26.14 17.57
C MET A 159 21.77 -25.41 18.91
N ALA A 160 20.82 -24.47 19.10
CA ALA A 160 20.62 -23.77 20.37
C ALA A 160 20.13 -24.73 21.47
N ARG A 161 19.28 -25.71 21.13
CA ARG A 161 18.87 -26.78 22.05
C ARG A 161 20.03 -27.72 22.39
N LYS A 162 20.86 -28.09 21.40
CA LYS A 162 22.07 -28.91 21.62
C LYS A 162 23.13 -28.18 22.46
N ILE A 163 23.35 -26.89 22.24
CA ILE A 163 24.25 -26.04 23.04
C ILE A 163 23.77 -25.94 24.49
N LYS A 164 22.46 -25.81 24.70
CA LYS A 164 21.87 -25.75 26.05
C LYS A 164 21.93 -27.10 26.78
N ALA A 165 21.82 -28.21 26.04
CA ALA A 165 21.99 -29.57 26.58
C ALA A 165 23.46 -29.88 26.95
N LEU A 166 24.43 -29.34 26.20
CA LEU A 166 25.86 -29.44 26.50
C LEU A 166 26.25 -28.74 27.81
N ASN A 167 25.63 -27.59 28.11
CA ASN A 167 25.88 -26.86 29.37
C ASN A 167 25.34 -27.56 30.63
N PHE A 168 24.45 -28.55 30.51
CA PHE A 168 23.85 -29.24 31.68
C PHE A 168 24.64 -30.48 32.12
N ILE A 169 25.55 -30.98 31.27
CA ILE A 169 26.25 -32.25 31.52
C ILE A 169 27.52 -32.06 32.40
N PHE A 170 27.97 -30.82 32.62
CA PHE A 170 29.25 -30.55 33.31
C PHE A 170 29.13 -30.31 34.83
N GLU A 171 27.93 -30.35 35.42
CA GLU A 171 27.72 -29.94 36.83
C GLU A 171 27.46 -31.09 37.82
N ALA A 172 27.57 -32.37 37.43
CA ALA A 172 27.25 -33.49 38.32
C ALA A 172 28.29 -34.61 38.28
N VAL A 173 29.45 -34.38 38.91
CA VAL A 173 30.28 -35.44 39.50
C VAL A 173 30.84 -34.89 40.83
N GLU A 174 30.10 -35.08 41.92
CA GLU A 174 30.66 -35.04 43.27
C GLU A 174 30.80 -36.49 43.75
N GLU A 175 32.06 -36.94 43.88
CA GLU A 175 32.44 -38.19 44.54
C GLU A 175 32.24 -38.07 46.05
N SER A 176 31.65 -39.08 46.67
CA SER A 176 31.66 -39.25 48.12
C SER A 176 31.98 -40.71 48.49
N SER A 177 32.97 -40.90 49.35
CA SER A 177 33.37 -42.15 49.99
C SER A 177 34.31 -41.82 51.18
N PRO A 178 34.51 -42.67 52.21
CA PRO A 178 33.61 -43.53 52.98
C PRO A 178 33.87 -43.42 54.52
N GLU A 179 33.13 -44.16 55.36
CA GLU A 179 33.52 -44.46 56.77
C GLU A 179 33.35 -45.96 57.10
N ASP A 180 34.45 -46.56 57.59
CA ASP A 180 34.66 -47.55 58.69
C ASP A 180 33.75 -48.80 58.85
N SER A 181 34.19 -50.01 59.27
CA SER A 181 35.35 -50.49 60.07
C SER A 181 35.44 -52.04 60.09
N ALA A 182 36.66 -52.60 60.29
CA ALA A 182 37.13 -53.84 61.00
C ALA A 182 36.33 -55.18 60.87
N GLU A 183 36.87 -56.42 60.84
CA GLU A 183 38.05 -57.05 61.47
C GLU A 183 38.24 -58.51 60.94
N GLU A 184 39.47 -59.07 61.04
CA GLU A 184 39.91 -60.51 61.06
C GLU A 184 39.77 -61.44 59.82
N ASN A 185 40.89 -61.81 59.15
CA ASN A 185 41.67 -63.03 59.44
C ASN A 185 42.85 -63.28 58.46
N LEU A 186 44.00 -63.62 59.03
CA LEU A 186 45.27 -63.91 58.35
C LEU A 186 45.27 -65.31 57.72
N LYS A 187 45.09 -65.38 56.39
CA LYS A 187 45.80 -66.30 55.44
C LYS A 187 45.31 -66.23 53.99
N GLU A 188 44.27 -65.45 53.67
CA GLU A 188 43.82 -65.17 52.30
C GLU A 188 44.49 -63.92 51.68
N GLU A 189 45.09 -63.03 52.49
CA GLU A 189 45.63 -61.73 52.06
C GLU A 189 46.62 -61.79 50.88
N ALA A 190 47.48 -62.81 50.77
CA ALA A 190 48.48 -62.85 49.70
C ALA A 190 47.91 -63.24 48.33
N GLU A 191 46.86 -64.07 48.27
CA GLU A 191 46.18 -64.41 47.01
C GLU A 191 45.12 -63.36 46.67
N GLU A 192 44.45 -62.78 47.66
CA GLU A 192 43.48 -61.69 47.48
C GLU A 192 44.15 -60.39 47.00
N LEU A 193 45.31 -59.99 47.56
CA LEU A 193 46.09 -58.83 47.10
C LEU A 193 46.59 -58.98 45.66
N ILE A 194 47.02 -60.19 45.25
CA ILE A 194 47.44 -60.45 43.87
C ILE A 194 46.24 -60.40 42.93
N THR A 195 45.09 -60.90 43.35
CA THR A 195 43.86 -60.91 42.55
C THR A 195 43.26 -59.50 42.43
N GLU A 196 43.26 -58.72 43.50
CA GLU A 196 42.86 -57.30 43.49
C GLU A 196 43.81 -56.42 42.67
N GLU A 197 45.13 -56.64 42.73
CA GLU A 197 46.10 -55.90 41.91
C GLU A 197 45.96 -56.24 40.41
N ILE A 198 45.62 -57.49 40.07
CA ILE A 198 45.32 -57.90 38.70
C ILE A 198 43.98 -57.30 38.23
N ILE A 199 42.94 -57.31 39.08
CA ILE A 199 41.62 -56.73 38.76
C ILE A 199 41.74 -55.21 38.57
N THR A 200 42.44 -54.50 39.45
CA THR A 200 42.65 -53.05 39.29
C THR A 200 43.51 -52.71 38.09
N ARG A 201 44.53 -53.52 37.74
CA ARG A 201 45.27 -53.33 36.48
C ARG A 201 44.38 -53.54 35.26
N GLN A 202 43.56 -54.59 35.24
CA GLN A 202 42.63 -54.85 34.15
C GLN A 202 41.57 -53.75 34.01
N GLN A 203 41.02 -53.26 35.13
CA GLN A 203 40.08 -52.13 35.13
C GLN A 203 40.73 -50.84 34.63
N ASN A 204 41.95 -50.53 35.07
CA ASN A 204 42.68 -49.35 34.60
C ASN A 204 43.03 -49.46 33.10
N GLU A 205 43.40 -50.64 32.61
CA GLU A 205 43.64 -50.87 31.17
C GLU A 205 42.35 -50.76 30.35
N GLU A 206 41.23 -51.28 30.85
CA GLU A 206 39.90 -51.14 30.21
C GLU A 206 39.43 -49.68 30.20
N GLU A 207 39.65 -48.93 31.28
CA GLU A 207 39.38 -47.49 31.35
C GLU A 207 40.27 -46.71 30.38
N GLU A 208 41.57 -47.02 30.29
CA GLU A 208 42.52 -46.37 29.38
C GLU A 208 42.18 -46.66 27.91
N ILE A 209 41.77 -47.89 27.58
CA ILE A 209 41.24 -48.27 26.25
C ILE A 209 39.94 -47.52 25.94
N THR A 210 39.04 -47.40 26.92
CA THR A 210 37.75 -46.72 26.76
C THR A 210 37.93 -45.21 26.58
N ILE A 211 38.84 -44.58 27.32
CA ILE A 211 39.22 -43.18 27.17
C ILE A 211 39.91 -42.95 25.83
N GLY A 212 40.80 -43.85 25.40
CA GLY A 212 41.44 -43.80 24.08
C GLY A 212 40.42 -43.81 22.94
N LEU A 213 39.44 -44.72 22.99
CA LEU A 213 38.35 -44.79 22.00
C LEU A 213 37.47 -43.54 22.00
N LEU A 214 37.22 -42.94 23.17
CA LEU A 214 36.50 -41.67 23.28
C LEU A 214 37.29 -40.51 22.67
N MET A 215 38.60 -40.44 22.92
CA MET A 215 39.47 -39.42 22.34
C MET A 215 39.56 -39.52 20.82
N ASP A 216 39.71 -40.74 20.28
CA ASP A 216 39.69 -40.97 18.83
C ASP A 216 38.36 -40.52 18.20
N LYS A 217 37.24 -40.76 18.90
CA LYS A 217 35.91 -40.34 18.44
C LYS A 217 35.74 -38.82 18.51
N ILE A 218 36.26 -38.17 19.55
CA ILE A 218 36.28 -36.70 19.68
C ILE A 218 37.11 -36.09 18.55
N GLN A 219 38.32 -36.60 18.29
CA GLN A 219 39.17 -36.13 17.19
C GLN A 219 38.49 -36.33 15.83
N GLY A 220 37.82 -37.46 15.61
CA GLY A 220 37.02 -37.69 14.41
C GLY A 220 35.87 -36.70 14.26
N MET A 221 35.19 -36.37 15.37
CA MET A 221 34.13 -35.35 15.37
C MET A 221 34.67 -33.94 15.10
N GLU A 222 35.82 -33.58 15.65
CA GLU A 222 36.48 -32.28 15.40
C GLU A 222 36.90 -32.13 13.93
N ALA A 223 37.43 -33.19 13.32
CA ALA A 223 37.78 -33.21 11.90
C ALA A 223 36.53 -33.01 11.01
N TYR A 224 35.43 -33.71 11.32
CA TYR A 224 34.18 -33.58 10.59
C TYR A 224 33.54 -32.19 10.73
N ILE A 225 33.56 -31.61 11.93
CA ILE A 225 33.10 -30.24 12.16
C ILE A 225 33.90 -29.24 11.33
N SER A 226 35.22 -29.42 11.26
CA SER A 226 36.11 -28.55 10.49
C SER A 226 35.79 -28.60 8.99
N GLU A 227 35.52 -29.79 8.44
CA GLU A 227 35.10 -29.97 7.04
C GLU A 227 33.75 -29.27 6.76
N LEU A 228 32.77 -29.42 7.66
CA LEU A 228 31.47 -28.75 7.51
C LEU A 228 31.59 -27.22 7.52
N LEU A 229 32.43 -26.67 8.41
CA LEU A 229 32.68 -25.23 8.46
C LEU A 229 33.33 -24.70 7.17
N GLU A 230 34.21 -25.48 6.56
CA GLU A 230 34.83 -25.13 5.28
C GLU A 230 33.80 -25.10 4.13
N ILE A 231 32.90 -26.10 4.08
CA ILE A 231 31.81 -26.14 3.10
C ILE A 231 30.87 -24.93 3.25
N ILE A 232 30.50 -24.58 4.49
CA ILE A 232 29.64 -23.42 4.78
C ILE A 232 30.32 -22.13 4.29
N SER A 233 31.59 -21.92 4.66
CA SER A 233 32.37 -20.74 4.24
C SER A 233 32.46 -20.60 2.72
N LYS A 234 32.61 -21.72 2.01
CA LYS A 234 32.65 -21.73 0.54
C LYS A 234 31.30 -21.34 -0.07
N ASN A 235 30.20 -21.86 0.47
CA ASN A 235 28.85 -21.54 0.01
C ASN A 235 28.49 -20.07 0.27
N GLU A 236 28.81 -19.54 1.46
CA GLU A 236 28.56 -18.12 1.78
C GLU A 236 29.26 -17.19 0.78
N LYS A 237 30.53 -17.46 0.46
CA LYS A 237 31.28 -16.67 -0.53
C LYS A 237 30.66 -16.73 -1.92
N GLN A 238 30.16 -17.89 -2.35
CA GLN A 238 29.48 -18.04 -3.64
C GLN A 238 28.13 -17.29 -3.65
N SER A 239 27.34 -17.43 -2.59
CA SER A 239 26.08 -16.70 -2.44
C SER A 239 26.29 -15.20 -2.45
N GLU A 240 27.30 -14.69 -1.74
CA GLU A 240 27.66 -13.27 -1.77
C GLU A 240 28.06 -12.79 -3.17
N SER A 241 28.83 -13.57 -3.93
CA SER A 241 29.22 -13.16 -5.29
C SER A 241 28.02 -13.08 -6.21
N VAL A 242 27.10 -14.04 -6.12
CA VAL A 242 25.86 -14.07 -6.92
C VAL A 242 24.96 -12.89 -6.55
N ILE A 243 24.79 -12.59 -5.26
CA ILE A 243 24.00 -11.45 -4.79
C ILE A 243 24.59 -10.14 -5.30
N ARG A 244 25.91 -9.96 -5.25
CA ARG A 244 26.57 -8.74 -5.78
C ARG A 244 26.34 -8.59 -7.28
N GLU A 245 26.43 -9.67 -8.05
CA GLU A 245 26.22 -9.62 -9.50
C GLU A 245 24.76 -9.30 -9.86
N LEU A 246 23.79 -9.91 -9.16
CA LEU A 246 22.36 -9.61 -9.35
C LEU A 246 22.01 -8.19 -8.94
N THR A 247 22.60 -7.69 -7.85
CA THR A 247 22.41 -6.30 -7.40
C THR A 247 22.87 -5.32 -8.47
N LYS A 248 24.05 -5.54 -9.06
CA LYS A 248 24.58 -4.71 -10.15
C LYS A 248 23.68 -4.75 -11.39
N LYS A 249 23.22 -5.94 -11.81
CA LYS A 249 22.27 -6.06 -12.95
C LYS A 249 20.96 -5.35 -12.67
N ASN A 250 20.44 -5.41 -11.44
CA ASN A 250 19.22 -4.70 -11.07
C ASN A 250 19.39 -3.18 -11.11
N GLU A 251 20.54 -2.64 -10.71
CA GLU A 251 20.86 -1.22 -10.88
C GLU A 251 20.86 -0.82 -12.36
N GLU A 252 21.50 -1.61 -13.23
CA GLU A 252 21.53 -1.38 -14.68
C GLU A 252 20.13 -1.42 -15.32
N TYR A 253 19.29 -2.37 -14.91
CA TYR A 253 17.88 -2.42 -15.35
C TYR A 253 17.08 -1.23 -14.85
N HIS A 254 17.31 -0.77 -13.62
CA HIS A 254 16.62 0.39 -13.07
C HIS A 254 16.93 1.65 -13.87
N GLU A 255 18.21 1.91 -14.15
CA GLU A 255 18.65 3.04 -14.99
C GLU A 255 18.05 2.97 -16.39
N THR A 256 18.03 1.78 -17.00
CA THR A 256 17.43 1.58 -18.33
C THR A 256 15.93 1.87 -18.32
N ILE A 257 15.20 1.46 -17.28
CA ILE A 257 13.78 1.74 -17.14
C ILE A 257 13.52 3.24 -16.96
N LEU A 258 14.37 3.95 -16.21
CA LEU A 258 14.29 5.40 -16.07
C LEU A 258 14.48 6.10 -17.42
N HIS A 259 15.49 5.70 -18.19
CA HIS A 259 15.70 6.22 -19.54
C HIS A 259 14.51 5.97 -20.47
N ILE A 260 13.90 4.77 -20.44
CA ILE A 260 12.72 4.47 -21.24
C ILE A 260 11.52 5.31 -20.82
N ARG A 261 11.34 5.53 -19.51
CA ARG A 261 10.25 6.37 -18.98
C ARG A 261 10.44 7.82 -19.40
N ASP A 262 11.64 8.36 -19.27
CA ASP A 262 11.96 9.73 -19.67
C ASP A 262 11.77 9.90 -21.18
N PHE A 263 12.20 8.91 -21.98
CA PHE A 263 11.98 8.91 -23.42
C PHE A 263 10.48 8.92 -23.78
N LYS A 264 9.68 8.04 -23.15
CA LYS A 264 8.23 8.01 -23.37
C LYS A 264 7.55 9.30 -22.95
N GLN A 265 7.96 9.87 -21.82
CA GLN A 265 7.41 11.13 -21.35
C GLN A 265 7.74 12.27 -22.30
N GLN A 266 8.97 12.33 -22.81
CA GLN A 266 9.36 13.31 -23.84
C GLN A 266 8.59 13.12 -25.15
N GLU A 267 8.36 11.87 -25.55
CA GLU A 267 7.56 11.57 -26.75
C GLU A 267 6.09 11.99 -26.58
N GLU A 268 5.49 11.70 -25.42
CA GLU A 268 4.14 12.15 -25.06
C GLU A 268 4.05 13.68 -24.98
N GLU A 269 5.02 14.36 -24.37
CA GLU A 269 5.08 15.82 -24.28
C GLU A 269 5.23 16.45 -25.67
N GLN A 270 6.04 15.87 -26.55
CA GLN A 270 6.18 16.33 -27.94
C GLN A 270 4.92 16.07 -28.76
N ALA A 271 4.25 14.92 -28.57
CA ALA A 271 2.98 14.63 -29.22
C ALA A 271 1.88 15.60 -28.75
N LEU A 272 1.81 15.87 -27.45
CA LEU A 272 0.90 16.83 -26.87
C LEU A 272 1.20 18.26 -27.34
N ALA A 273 2.47 18.65 -27.45
CA ALA A 273 2.87 19.96 -27.98
C ALA A 273 2.52 20.11 -29.47
N ARG A 274 2.70 19.06 -30.27
CA ARG A 274 2.26 19.04 -31.69
C ARG A 274 0.74 19.11 -31.82
N GLU A 275 0.01 18.43 -30.94
CA GLU A 275 -1.46 18.46 -30.89
C GLU A 275 -1.98 19.82 -30.38
N GLN A 276 -1.28 20.46 -29.43
CA GLN A 276 -1.57 21.81 -28.94
C GLN A 276 -1.28 22.87 -29.99
N GLN A 277 -0.15 22.80 -30.70
CA GLN A 277 0.16 23.73 -31.81
C GLN A 277 -0.87 23.59 -32.95
N LYS A 278 -1.29 22.36 -33.26
CA LYS A 278 -2.38 22.10 -34.22
C LYS A 278 -3.73 22.64 -33.75
N ASN A 279 -4.00 22.61 -32.44
CA ASN A 279 -5.23 23.16 -31.84
C ASN A 279 -5.17 24.68 -31.62
N GLU A 280 -3.99 25.30 -31.54
CA GLU A 280 -3.83 26.75 -31.40
C GLU A 280 -4.01 27.48 -32.73
N GLU A 281 -3.71 26.84 -33.87
CA GLU A 281 -3.97 27.39 -35.21
C GLU A 281 -5.45 27.30 -35.63
N GLU A 282 -6.24 26.39 -35.04
CA GLU A 282 -7.69 26.21 -35.31
C GLU A 282 -8.52 25.99 -34.02
N GLY A 283 -8.35 26.82 -33.00
CA GLY A 283 -9.02 26.61 -31.70
C GLY A 283 -10.55 26.55 -31.78
N LYS A 284 -11.13 25.41 -31.40
CA LYS A 284 -12.59 25.21 -31.28
C LYS A 284 -13.21 26.27 -30.34
N ARG A 285 -14.07 27.15 -30.87
CA ARG A 285 -14.69 28.27 -30.13
C ARG A 285 -16.13 27.98 -29.73
N GLY A 286 -16.34 26.97 -28.90
CA GLY A 286 -17.69 26.49 -28.54
C GLY A 286 -18.63 27.58 -28.01
N HIS A 287 -18.11 28.55 -27.25
CA HIS A 287 -18.91 29.69 -26.78
C HIS A 287 -19.58 30.48 -27.92
N GLU A 288 -18.88 30.67 -29.04
CA GLU A 288 -19.38 31.46 -30.18
C GLU A 288 -20.48 30.73 -30.97
N LEU A 289 -20.60 29.41 -30.80
CA LEU A 289 -21.64 28.58 -31.42
C LEU A 289 -23.00 28.70 -30.72
N LEU A 290 -23.08 29.33 -29.55
CA LEU A 290 -24.32 29.51 -28.80
C LEU A 290 -24.95 30.86 -29.13
N LYS A 291 -26.20 30.87 -29.61
CA LYS A 291 -26.90 32.12 -29.96
C LYS A 291 -27.45 32.80 -28.71
N GLY A 292 -26.93 33.97 -28.36
CA GLY A 292 -27.39 34.76 -27.20
C GLY A 292 -27.08 34.07 -25.87
N ASN A 293 -28.07 33.94 -24.98
CA ASN A 293 -27.91 33.31 -23.66
C ASN A 293 -28.26 31.81 -23.66
N GLN A 294 -28.14 31.15 -24.82
CA GLN A 294 -28.43 29.73 -24.94
C GLN A 294 -27.39 28.87 -24.20
N LYS A 295 -27.83 27.70 -23.76
CA LYS A 295 -27.01 26.76 -22.99
C LYS A 295 -27.09 25.34 -23.51
N ILE A 296 -26.11 24.52 -23.16
CA ILE A 296 -26.14 23.07 -23.27
C ILE A 296 -26.64 22.51 -21.94
N LEU A 297 -27.68 21.69 -21.96
CA LEU A 297 -28.22 21.05 -20.76
C LEU A 297 -27.74 19.60 -20.66
N VAL A 298 -27.17 19.22 -19.53
CA VAL A 298 -26.70 17.86 -19.26
C VAL A 298 -27.61 17.21 -18.23
N LEU A 299 -28.31 16.14 -18.61
CA LEU A 299 -29.29 15.44 -17.79
C LEU A 299 -28.88 13.99 -17.53
N GLY A 300 -29.10 13.54 -16.30
CA GLY A 300 -28.98 12.12 -15.93
C GLY A 300 -27.79 11.82 -15.02
N ASP A 301 -27.71 10.56 -14.61
CA ASP A 301 -26.71 10.10 -13.66
C ASP A 301 -25.29 10.19 -14.25
N ALA A 302 -24.39 10.78 -13.47
CA ALA A 302 -23.01 11.05 -13.87
C ALA A 302 -22.02 10.29 -12.99
N GLY A 303 -21.19 9.46 -13.63
CA GLY A 303 -20.06 8.77 -13.01
C GLY A 303 -18.81 9.64 -12.85
N ILE A 304 -18.89 10.93 -13.17
CA ILE A 304 -17.80 11.91 -13.10
C ILE A 304 -18.29 13.20 -12.42
N THR A 305 -17.37 13.96 -11.82
CA THR A 305 -17.71 15.20 -11.10
C THR A 305 -18.00 16.36 -12.06
N LEU A 306 -18.75 17.35 -11.58
CA LEU A 306 -19.05 18.60 -12.31
C LEU A 306 -17.80 19.35 -12.74
N GLU A 307 -16.77 19.36 -11.89
CA GLU A 307 -15.49 20.02 -12.17
C GLU A 307 -14.77 19.39 -13.38
N ILE A 308 -14.82 18.05 -13.48
CA ILE A 308 -14.24 17.33 -14.62
C ILE A 308 -15.02 17.64 -15.90
N MET A 309 -16.35 17.62 -15.84
CA MET A 309 -17.20 17.97 -16.99
C MET A 309 -16.96 19.41 -17.46
N GLN A 310 -16.88 20.38 -16.53
CA GLN A 310 -16.57 21.77 -16.85
C GLN A 310 -15.17 21.95 -17.42
N ALA A 311 -14.19 21.22 -16.91
CA ALA A 311 -12.82 21.27 -17.43
C ALA A 311 -12.76 20.74 -18.87
N ILE A 312 -13.44 19.65 -19.19
CA ILE A 312 -13.53 19.09 -20.54
C ILE A 312 -14.18 20.12 -21.49
N ALA A 313 -15.37 20.60 -21.13
CA ALA A 313 -16.11 21.56 -21.93
C ALA A 313 -15.32 22.83 -22.25
N LYS A 314 -14.59 23.37 -21.26
CA LYS A 314 -13.79 24.57 -21.43
C LYS A 314 -12.49 24.32 -22.19
N LYS A 315 -11.73 23.30 -21.82
CA LYS A 315 -10.37 23.08 -22.33
C LYS A 315 -10.35 22.45 -23.71
N GLU A 316 -11.29 21.55 -23.98
CA GLU A 316 -11.29 20.75 -25.22
C GLU A 316 -12.23 21.35 -26.29
N TYR A 317 -13.25 22.10 -25.87
CA TYR A 317 -14.32 22.58 -26.76
C TYR A 317 -14.59 24.09 -26.70
N GLY A 318 -13.94 24.82 -25.79
CA GLY A 318 -14.10 26.28 -25.69
C GLY A 318 -15.46 26.76 -25.15
N PHE A 319 -16.25 25.89 -24.49
CA PHE A 319 -17.48 26.31 -23.81
C PHE A 319 -17.17 26.93 -22.43
N ALA A 320 -17.69 28.11 -22.17
CA ALA A 320 -17.54 28.80 -20.89
C ALA A 320 -18.36 28.12 -19.78
N LYS A 321 -18.02 28.42 -18.52
CA LYS A 321 -18.69 27.83 -17.35
C LYS A 321 -20.21 28.03 -17.35
N ASN A 322 -20.69 29.14 -17.90
CA ASN A 322 -22.10 29.51 -17.91
C ASN A 322 -22.88 28.95 -19.10
N ASP A 323 -22.17 28.38 -20.07
CA ASP A 323 -22.72 27.82 -21.32
C ASP A 323 -23.33 26.44 -21.08
N ILE A 324 -22.95 25.76 -19.99
CA ILE A 324 -23.44 24.42 -19.67
C ILE A 324 -24.19 24.43 -18.33
N GLU A 325 -25.41 23.92 -18.37
CA GLU A 325 -26.25 23.69 -17.20
C GLU A 325 -26.25 22.20 -16.88
N PHE A 326 -25.80 21.83 -15.69
CA PHE A 326 -25.73 20.43 -15.26
C PHE A 326 -26.87 20.11 -14.31
N GLN A 327 -27.65 19.08 -14.64
CA GLN A 327 -28.72 18.59 -13.79
C GLN A 327 -28.61 17.07 -13.62
N VAL A 328 -27.62 16.71 -12.80
CA VAL A 328 -27.26 15.34 -12.42
C VAL A 328 -27.97 14.86 -11.14
N ASP A 329 -28.75 15.73 -10.49
CA ASP A 329 -29.44 15.43 -9.23
C ASP A 329 -30.83 14.80 -9.47
N TYR A 330 -30.94 13.54 -9.06
CA TYR A 330 -32.08 12.61 -9.21
C TYR A 330 -33.43 13.21 -8.83
N LYS A 331 -33.51 14.08 -7.81
CA LYS A 331 -34.78 14.65 -7.31
C LYS A 331 -35.26 15.88 -8.09
N LYS A 332 -34.42 16.47 -8.93
CA LYS A 332 -34.71 17.76 -9.60
C LYS A 332 -35.12 17.62 -11.06
N ILE A 333 -35.03 16.42 -11.63
CA ILE A 333 -35.26 16.16 -13.06
C ILE A 333 -36.74 16.37 -13.46
N VAL A 334 -37.69 16.19 -12.54
CA VAL A 334 -39.15 16.30 -12.82
C VAL A 334 -39.57 17.72 -13.25
N GLY A 335 -38.88 18.75 -12.77
CA GLY A 335 -39.17 20.15 -13.14
C GLY A 335 -38.50 20.63 -14.43
N VAL A 336 -37.71 19.78 -15.08
CA VAL A 336 -36.86 20.16 -16.21
C VAL A 336 -37.61 20.13 -17.52
N SER A 337 -38.39 19.08 -17.75
CA SER A 337 -39.16 18.94 -18.98
C SER A 337 -40.03 20.16 -19.25
N LYS A 338 -40.77 20.64 -18.23
CA LYS A 338 -41.57 21.87 -18.36
C LYS A 338 -40.72 23.10 -18.73
N ARG A 339 -39.53 23.29 -18.14
CA ARG A 339 -38.66 24.44 -18.45
C ARG A 339 -38.06 24.38 -19.85
N VAL A 340 -37.71 23.17 -20.30
CA VAL A 340 -37.14 22.94 -21.63
C VAL A 340 -38.17 23.21 -22.73
N HIS A 341 -39.41 22.74 -22.58
CA HIS A 341 -40.46 22.99 -23.57
C HIS A 341 -40.98 24.44 -23.56
N SER A 342 -40.90 25.14 -22.42
CA SER A 342 -41.42 26.51 -22.29
C SER A 342 -40.44 27.60 -22.70
N SER A 343 -39.19 27.28 -23.07
CA SER A 343 -38.16 28.30 -23.33
C SER A 343 -37.15 27.89 -24.40
N ASN A 344 -36.73 28.84 -25.25
CA ASN A 344 -35.64 28.65 -26.22
C ASN A 344 -34.25 28.79 -25.58
N ARG A 345 -34.12 28.42 -24.30
CA ARG A 345 -32.94 28.64 -23.47
C ARG A 345 -31.83 27.64 -23.75
N TYR A 346 -32.15 26.48 -24.31
CA TYR A 346 -31.19 25.42 -24.55
C TYR A 346 -30.98 25.22 -26.05
N ALA A 347 -29.73 25.31 -26.50
CA ALA A 347 -29.34 25.02 -27.88
C ALA A 347 -29.17 23.51 -28.09
N ALA A 348 -28.70 22.81 -27.06
CA ALA A 348 -28.46 21.38 -27.11
C ALA A 348 -28.65 20.69 -25.75
N MET A 349 -28.81 19.37 -25.77
CA MET A 349 -29.01 18.52 -24.59
C MET A 349 -28.19 17.23 -24.69
N ILE A 350 -27.52 16.88 -23.60
CA ILE A 350 -26.84 15.59 -23.40
C ILE A 350 -27.66 14.75 -22.43
N LEU A 351 -28.01 13.53 -22.84
CA LEU A 351 -28.91 12.63 -22.11
C LEU A 351 -28.15 11.40 -21.60
N GLY A 352 -28.02 11.29 -20.28
CA GLY A 352 -27.53 10.11 -19.55
C GLY A 352 -28.65 9.28 -18.93
N LYS A 353 -28.31 8.28 -18.10
CA LYS A 353 -29.28 7.42 -17.41
C LYS A 353 -30.27 8.27 -16.63
N CYS A 354 -31.55 8.17 -16.99
CA CYS A 354 -32.65 8.85 -16.30
C CYS A 354 -33.56 7.83 -15.59
N PRO A 355 -34.23 8.19 -14.49
CA PRO A 355 -35.10 7.26 -13.75
C PRO A 355 -36.25 6.73 -14.62
N HIS A 356 -36.56 5.43 -14.50
CA HIS A 356 -37.57 4.74 -15.33
C HIS A 356 -39.04 5.04 -15.00
N LYS A 357 -39.34 5.82 -13.96
CA LYS A 357 -40.68 6.37 -13.70
C LYS A 357 -40.52 7.73 -13.06
N VAL A 358 -40.77 8.76 -13.83
CA VAL A 358 -40.79 10.13 -13.35
C VAL A 358 -42.27 10.46 -13.14
N ALA A 359 -42.65 10.79 -11.91
CA ALA A 359 -44.02 11.22 -11.65
C ALA A 359 -44.35 12.43 -12.55
N ASN A 360 -45.49 12.40 -13.25
CA ASN A 360 -45.95 13.37 -14.26
C ASN A 360 -45.39 13.26 -15.69
N LEU A 361 -44.81 12.13 -16.10
CA LEU A 361 -44.38 11.93 -17.50
C LEU A 361 -45.54 11.68 -18.51
N GLY A 362 -46.80 11.76 -18.06
CA GLY A 362 -47.95 11.45 -18.91
C GLY A 362 -47.89 10.03 -19.48
N SER A 363 -48.04 9.89 -20.79
CA SER A 363 -48.09 8.63 -21.54
C SER A 363 -46.73 8.16 -22.11
N TRP A 364 -45.61 8.78 -21.74
CA TRP A 364 -44.31 8.52 -22.37
C TRP A 364 -43.46 7.46 -21.62
N SER A 365 -42.69 6.67 -22.38
CA SER A 365 -41.88 5.55 -21.86
C SER A 365 -40.52 5.99 -21.27
N SER A 366 -40.03 7.19 -21.59
CA SER A 366 -38.84 7.81 -20.99
C SER A 366 -38.79 9.31 -21.25
N ILE A 367 -38.02 10.06 -20.46
CA ILE A 367 -37.72 11.49 -20.69
C ILE A 367 -37.09 11.73 -22.07
N ILE A 368 -36.32 10.75 -22.56
CA ILE A 368 -35.67 10.82 -23.87
C ILE A 368 -36.72 10.77 -24.98
N ALA A 369 -37.65 9.81 -24.89
CA ALA A 369 -38.76 9.69 -25.82
C ALA A 369 -39.70 10.91 -25.77
N GLU A 370 -39.90 11.49 -24.57
CA GLU A 370 -40.63 12.75 -24.41
C GLU A 370 -39.95 13.88 -25.19
N PHE A 371 -38.64 14.11 -25.04
CA PHE A 371 -37.96 15.21 -25.76
C PHE A 371 -37.82 14.97 -27.27
N GLU A 372 -37.67 13.72 -27.70
CA GLU A 372 -37.59 13.38 -29.13
C GLU A 372 -38.96 13.51 -29.84
N GLN A 373 -40.07 13.22 -29.16
CA GLN A 373 -41.41 13.20 -29.76
C GLN A 373 -42.26 14.45 -29.46
N ALA A 374 -41.99 15.17 -28.36
CA ALA A 374 -42.73 16.39 -27.97
C ALA A 374 -42.21 17.69 -28.63
N GLY A 375 -41.27 17.58 -29.58
CA GLY A 375 -40.89 18.71 -30.44
C GLY A 375 -39.87 19.68 -29.85
N TYR A 376 -38.93 19.22 -29.02
CA TYR A 376 -37.76 20.03 -28.68
C TYR A 376 -36.95 20.37 -29.95
N GLN A 377 -36.73 21.67 -30.18
CA GLN A 377 -36.11 22.15 -31.43
C GLN A 377 -34.56 22.20 -31.38
N GLY A 378 -33.96 22.01 -30.22
CA GLY A 378 -32.50 21.96 -30.05
C GLY A 378 -31.91 20.58 -30.35
N LYS A 379 -30.58 20.47 -30.34
CA LYS A 379 -29.89 19.19 -30.62
C LYS A 379 -29.90 18.28 -29.41
N THR A 380 -30.25 17.01 -29.57
CA THR A 380 -30.16 15.99 -28.51
C THR A 380 -29.08 14.97 -28.86
N VAL A 381 -28.29 14.56 -27.85
CA VAL A 381 -27.29 13.49 -27.96
C VAL A 381 -27.35 12.62 -26.71
N ALA A 382 -27.36 11.30 -26.90
CA ALA A 382 -27.33 10.33 -25.80
C ALA A 382 -25.88 9.99 -25.40
N ALA A 383 -25.52 10.21 -24.14
CA ALA A 383 -24.22 9.83 -23.61
C ALA A 383 -24.20 8.33 -23.27
N ARG A 384 -23.50 7.55 -24.11
CA ARG A 384 -23.34 6.10 -23.94
C ARG A 384 -21.88 5.74 -23.65
N SER A 385 -21.65 4.85 -22.68
CA SER A 385 -20.33 4.26 -22.43
C SER A 385 -19.85 3.42 -23.62
N GLU A 386 -18.59 3.02 -23.61
CA GLU A 386 -18.02 2.09 -24.61
C GLU A 386 -18.78 0.76 -24.70
N SER A 387 -19.38 0.32 -23.59
CA SER A 387 -20.26 -0.85 -23.52
C SER A 387 -21.69 -0.61 -24.03
N GLY A 388 -22.01 0.60 -24.51
CA GLY A 388 -23.33 0.99 -25.00
C GLY A 388 -24.36 1.38 -23.92
N GLU A 389 -24.00 1.27 -22.64
CA GLU A 389 -24.88 1.65 -21.52
C GLU A 389 -25.06 3.17 -21.47
N LEU A 390 -26.30 3.62 -21.30
CA LEU A 390 -26.61 5.04 -21.14
C LEU A 390 -26.07 5.53 -19.79
N LYS A 391 -24.93 6.23 -19.80
CA LYS A 391 -24.22 6.70 -18.60
C LYS A 391 -23.23 7.80 -18.94
N ILE A 392 -23.17 8.85 -18.12
CA ILE A 392 -22.22 9.95 -18.31
C ILE A 392 -20.89 9.59 -17.62
N THR A 393 -19.93 9.12 -18.41
CA THR A 393 -18.54 8.87 -18.05
C THR A 393 -17.65 9.91 -18.74
N LYS A 394 -16.34 9.91 -18.46
CA LYS A 394 -15.40 10.85 -19.10
C LYS A 394 -15.40 10.72 -20.63
N GLY A 395 -15.38 9.48 -21.14
CA GLY A 395 -15.39 9.20 -22.59
C GLY A 395 -16.75 9.52 -23.22
N SER A 396 -17.85 9.07 -22.62
CA SER A 396 -19.18 9.30 -23.21
C SER A 396 -19.58 10.76 -23.22
N PHE A 397 -19.14 11.54 -22.22
CA PHE A 397 -19.36 12.99 -22.19
C PHE A 397 -18.59 13.73 -23.28
N ARG A 398 -17.32 13.35 -23.54
CA ARG A 398 -16.52 13.92 -24.64
C ARG A 398 -17.14 13.63 -25.99
N ASN A 399 -17.50 12.37 -26.24
CA ASN A 399 -18.11 11.99 -27.51
C ASN A 399 -19.43 12.73 -27.74
N ALA A 400 -20.25 12.88 -26.69
CA ALA A 400 -21.49 13.63 -26.77
C ALA A 400 -21.28 15.13 -27.01
N LEU A 401 -20.25 15.73 -26.39
CA LEU A 401 -19.89 17.14 -26.62
C LEU A 401 -19.30 17.37 -28.02
N GLU A 402 -18.48 16.45 -28.53
CA GLU A 402 -17.98 16.49 -29.91
C GLU A 402 -19.14 16.50 -30.89
N GLU A 403 -20.10 15.58 -30.73
CA GLU A 403 -21.26 15.50 -31.61
C GLU A 403 -22.10 16.79 -31.55
N ILE A 404 -22.31 17.36 -30.36
CA ILE A 404 -22.98 18.65 -30.22
C ILE A 404 -22.20 19.78 -30.89
N TYR A 405 -20.88 19.83 -30.69
CA TYR A 405 -20.01 20.83 -31.28
C TYR A 405 -20.12 20.81 -32.81
N GLN A 406 -20.00 19.63 -33.42
CA GLN A 406 -20.15 19.45 -34.86
C GLN A 406 -21.54 19.86 -35.35
N LYS A 407 -22.60 19.44 -34.64
CA LYS A 407 -23.99 19.79 -34.98
C LYS A 407 -24.26 21.30 -34.90
N LEU A 408 -23.64 22.02 -33.97
CA LEU A 408 -23.79 23.47 -33.82
C LEU A 408 -22.90 24.24 -34.82
N SER A 409 -21.70 23.74 -35.12
CA SER A 409 -20.80 24.30 -36.14
C SER A 409 -21.47 24.30 -37.51
N ASN A 410 -22.03 23.15 -37.92
CA ASN A 410 -22.70 23.00 -39.23
C ASN A 410 -24.00 23.82 -39.37
N GLN A 411 -24.55 24.34 -38.26
CA GLN A 411 -25.70 25.26 -38.25
C GLN A 411 -25.32 26.73 -38.35
N SER A 412 -24.04 27.05 -38.18
CA SER A 412 -23.51 28.41 -38.23
C SER A 412 -23.01 28.78 -39.64
N GLU A 413 -22.83 27.78 -40.51
CA GLU A 413 -22.37 27.91 -41.90
C GLU A 413 -23.52 27.96 -42.93
N ASN A 414 -24.78 27.76 -42.50
CA ASN A 414 -26.00 27.98 -43.29
C ASN A 414 -26.77 29.17 -42.73
#